data_AF-A0AAD2CG05-F1
#
_entry.id   AF-A0AAD2CG05-F1
#
_cell.length_a   1.000
_cell.length_b   1.000
_cell.length_c   1.000
_cell.angle_alpha   90.00
_cell.angle_beta   90.00
_cell.angle_gamma   90.00
#
_symmetry.space_group_name_H-M   'P 1'
#
loop_
_entity.id
_entity.type
_entity.pdbx_description
1 polymer ?
#
loop_
_entity_poly.entity_id
_entity_poly.type
_entity_poly.pdbx_seq_one_letter_code
_entity_poly.pdbx_strand_id
1 'polypeptide(L)'
;MSSEEGSHQQEGSNDPPATITNDEAAAVDPNPLMEVQAAMESMQLSSSRKEDDVTDENDGWEAAPTKNSKKRRNKRNQNSSPQWSSPPIMVEPIPPTPQTTNFSPFMILLIGLPGSGKSTFSNLLVEAMPYKFARINQDQLGTRQKCIKAANEALDDNKCIILDRCNFDSAQRSTWFDLAKKRKIPVYGLALQVPKLLCIQRCQGRGNHETVAAKDAAKVVNIVARGFQLPSKEEQQGKFRSYLTLLNSSMLDDAVIHFLNQSG
;
A
#
# COMPACT_ATOMS: atom_id res chain seq x y z
N MET A 1 -37.43 45.15 36.49
CA MET A 1 -38.18 45.44 37.72
C MET A 1 -39.54 44.78 37.57
N SER A 2 -39.89 44.01 38.60
CA SER A 2 -40.92 42.98 38.72
C SER A 2 -42.37 43.45 38.54
N SER A 3 -43.27 42.52 38.20
CA SER A 3 -44.69 42.37 38.62
C SER A 3 -45.23 41.09 37.94
N GLU A 4 -45.29 39.92 38.60
CA GLU A 4 -46.39 39.37 39.46
C GLU A 4 -47.58 38.80 38.65
N GLU A 5 -47.78 37.47 38.66
CA GLU A 5 -48.78 36.68 39.44
C GLU A 5 -50.10 36.51 38.65
N GLY A 6 -50.91 35.44 38.66
CA GLY A 6 -51.04 34.15 39.34
C GLY A 6 -52.44 33.61 38.92
N SER A 7 -52.57 32.38 38.39
CA SER A 7 -53.18 31.19 39.02
C SER A 7 -54.73 31.06 39.07
N HIS A 8 -55.20 29.82 38.78
CA HIS A 8 -56.45 29.12 39.24
C HIS A 8 -57.75 29.33 38.41
N GLN A 9 -58.67 28.36 38.17
CA GLN A 9 -58.89 26.95 38.61
C GLN A 9 -60.07 26.29 37.83
N GLN A 10 -60.07 24.93 37.76
CA GLN A 10 -61.19 23.94 37.86
C GLN A 10 -62.32 23.89 36.78
N GLU A 11 -63.00 22.76 36.46
CA GLU A 11 -63.26 21.48 37.15
C GLU A 11 -63.94 20.39 36.26
N GLY A 12 -63.90 19.13 36.73
CA GLY A 12 -64.88 18.04 36.47
C GLY A 12 -64.58 17.08 35.30
N SER A 13 -64.64 15.75 35.40
CA SER A 13 -65.27 14.86 36.40
C SER A 13 -64.97 13.36 36.14
N ASN A 14 -64.86 12.60 37.25
CA ASN A 14 -65.31 11.21 37.54
C ASN A 14 -64.70 9.94 36.89
N ASP A 15 -63.96 9.20 37.74
CA ASP A 15 -63.58 7.77 37.84
C ASP A 15 -64.78 6.75 37.95
N PRO A 16 -64.62 5.40 38.16
CA PRO A 16 -63.67 4.31 37.76
C PRO A 16 -64.46 3.02 37.31
N PRO A 17 -64.06 1.70 37.40
CA PRO A 17 -62.82 1.06 37.88
C PRO A 17 -62.25 -0.13 37.06
N ALA A 18 -61.16 -0.66 37.63
CA ALA A 18 -60.20 -1.68 37.21
C ALA A 18 -60.72 -3.04 36.71
N THR A 19 -59.88 -3.70 35.90
CA THR A 19 -59.82 -5.17 35.80
C THR A 19 -58.36 -5.61 35.79
N ILE A 20 -58.06 -6.49 36.73
CA ILE A 20 -56.78 -7.18 36.96
C ILE A 20 -56.75 -8.39 36.02
N THR A 21 -55.66 -8.57 35.27
CA THR A 21 -55.18 -9.89 34.87
C THR A 21 -53.65 -9.87 34.80
N ASN A 22 -53.03 -10.65 35.69
CA ASN A 22 -51.64 -11.07 35.61
C ASN A 22 -51.47 -12.01 34.42
N ASP A 23 -50.44 -11.80 33.60
CA ASP A 23 -49.79 -12.91 32.91
C ASP A 23 -48.28 -12.64 32.81
N GLU A 24 -47.57 -13.59 33.36
CA GLU A 24 -46.14 -13.67 33.58
C GLU A 24 -45.53 -14.44 32.39
N ALA A 25 -44.69 -13.79 31.60
CA ALA A 25 -43.85 -14.47 30.62
C ALA A 25 -42.42 -13.92 30.74
N ALA A 26 -41.62 -14.63 31.53
CA ALA A 26 -40.20 -14.40 31.69
C ALA A 26 -39.50 -14.51 30.33
N ALA A 27 -38.81 -13.44 29.93
CA ALA A 27 -37.88 -13.47 28.82
C ALA A 27 -36.67 -14.34 29.21
N VAL A 28 -36.53 -15.49 28.56
CA VAL A 28 -35.32 -16.31 28.63
C VAL A 28 -34.30 -15.70 27.67
N ASP A 29 -33.23 -15.13 28.23
CA ASP A 29 -32.06 -14.68 27.47
C ASP A 29 -31.46 -15.87 26.69
N PRO A 30 -31.15 -15.74 25.39
CA PRO A 30 -30.59 -16.83 24.62
C PRO A 30 -29.17 -17.18 25.09
N ASN A 31 -28.93 -18.49 25.22
CA ASN A 31 -27.67 -19.08 25.65
C ASN A 31 -26.51 -18.75 24.67
N PRO A 32 -25.44 -18.07 25.12
CA PRO A 32 -24.33 -17.62 24.26
C PRO A 32 -23.50 -18.76 23.65
N LEU A 33 -23.72 -20.02 24.06
CA LEU A 33 -23.01 -21.19 23.50
C LEU A 33 -23.52 -21.61 22.12
N MET A 34 -24.77 -21.29 21.75
CA MET A 34 -25.30 -21.67 20.42
C MET A 34 -24.81 -20.75 19.29
N GLU A 35 -24.56 -19.47 19.56
CA GLU A 35 -24.07 -18.53 18.55
C GLU A 35 -22.60 -18.77 18.19
N VAL A 36 -21.78 -19.18 19.17
CA VAL A 36 -20.38 -19.54 18.93
C VAL A 36 -20.28 -20.82 18.09
N GLN A 37 -21.21 -21.76 18.29
CA GLN A 37 -21.23 -23.02 17.54
C GLN A 37 -21.70 -22.82 16.08
N ALA A 38 -22.68 -21.94 15.85
CA ALA A 38 -23.08 -21.52 14.50
C ALA A 38 -21.98 -20.72 13.76
N ALA A 39 -21.19 -19.92 14.49
CA ALA A 39 -20.04 -19.20 13.94
C ALA A 39 -18.89 -20.15 13.55
N MET A 40 -18.68 -21.23 14.30
CA MET A 40 -17.64 -22.23 13.99
C MET A 40 -18.02 -23.14 12.80
N GLU A 41 -19.28 -23.54 12.67
CA GLU A 41 -19.74 -24.34 11.52
C GLU A 41 -19.74 -23.53 10.21
N SER A 42 -20.04 -22.22 10.26
CA SER A 42 -19.95 -21.34 9.10
C SER A 42 -18.51 -21.05 8.66
N MET A 43 -17.53 -21.11 9.57
CA MET A 43 -16.11 -21.08 9.22
C MET A 43 -15.65 -22.38 8.55
N GLN A 44 -16.15 -23.55 8.97
CA GLN A 44 -15.76 -24.84 8.38
C GLN A 44 -16.36 -25.09 6.99
N LEU A 45 -17.58 -24.63 6.69
CA LEU A 45 -18.17 -24.74 5.34
C LEU A 45 -17.50 -23.85 4.28
N SER A 46 -16.72 -22.83 4.69
CA SER A 46 -16.00 -21.95 3.75
C SER A 46 -14.68 -22.54 3.23
N SER A 47 -14.23 -23.67 3.81
CA SER A 47 -12.96 -24.34 3.47
C SER A 47 -13.04 -25.35 2.32
N SER A 48 -14.22 -25.51 1.71
CA SER A 48 -14.44 -26.46 0.60
C SER A 48 -15.23 -25.80 -0.54
N ARG A 49 -14.63 -24.81 -1.20
CA ARG A 49 -15.01 -24.41 -2.56
C ARG A 49 -13.77 -24.43 -3.44
N LYS A 50 -13.96 -25.05 -4.60
CA LYS A 50 -12.96 -25.49 -5.57
C LYS A 50 -12.12 -24.30 -6.05
N GLU A 51 -10.85 -24.59 -6.32
CA GLU A 51 -9.96 -23.74 -7.11
C GLU A 51 -10.60 -23.55 -8.49
N ASP A 52 -11.25 -22.40 -8.68
CA ASP A 52 -11.65 -21.96 -10.01
C ASP A 52 -10.40 -21.38 -10.68
N ASP A 53 -9.95 -22.10 -11.71
CA ASP A 53 -8.91 -21.72 -12.67
C ASP A 53 -9.33 -20.41 -13.36
N VAL A 54 -8.87 -19.28 -12.81
CA VAL A 54 -9.07 -17.96 -13.42
C VAL A 54 -8.13 -17.86 -14.60
N THR A 55 -8.69 -18.07 -15.79
CA THR A 55 -8.02 -17.73 -17.04
C THR A 55 -7.69 -16.25 -17.06
N ASP A 56 -6.42 -15.96 -17.37
CA ASP A 56 -5.79 -14.66 -17.51
C ASP A 56 -6.50 -13.83 -18.61
N GLU A 57 -7.61 -13.18 -18.24
CA GLU A 57 -8.25 -12.17 -19.07
C GLU A 57 -7.40 -10.90 -19.03
N ASN A 58 -6.92 -10.49 -20.22
CA ASN A 58 -6.04 -9.37 -20.49
C ASN A 58 -6.50 -8.05 -19.82
N ASP A 59 -5.97 -7.78 -18.62
CA ASP A 59 -6.35 -6.70 -17.70
C ASP A 59 -5.57 -5.39 -17.92
N GLY A 60 -4.85 -5.26 -19.05
CA GLY A 60 -4.04 -4.08 -19.35
C GLY A 60 -2.79 -3.94 -18.47
N TRP A 61 -2.38 -5.01 -17.77
CA TRP A 61 -1.19 -5.07 -16.92
C TRP A 61 0.11 -5.42 -17.68
N GLU A 62 0.20 -5.19 -18.99
CA GLU A 62 1.42 -5.52 -19.72
C GLU A 62 2.60 -4.60 -19.35
N ALA A 63 3.76 -5.22 -19.12
CA ALA A 63 5.03 -4.51 -19.02
C ALA A 63 5.38 -3.85 -20.36
N ALA A 64 6.12 -2.74 -20.31
CA ALA A 64 6.69 -2.15 -21.53
C ALA A 64 7.51 -3.21 -22.30
N PRO A 65 7.43 -3.25 -23.65
CA PRO A 65 7.99 -4.34 -24.45
C PRO A 65 9.51 -4.41 -24.26
N THR A 66 9.97 -5.45 -23.57
CA THR A 66 11.40 -5.75 -23.35
C THR A 66 11.75 -7.05 -24.07
N LYS A 67 12.76 -6.98 -24.95
CA LYS A 67 13.20 -8.13 -25.75
C LYS A 67 13.93 -9.14 -24.86
N ASN A 68 13.42 -10.38 -24.89
CA ASN A 68 14.06 -11.57 -24.36
C ASN A 68 15.50 -11.73 -24.87
N SER A 69 16.49 -11.73 -23.98
CA SER A 69 17.84 -12.21 -24.30
C SER A 69 18.15 -13.47 -23.50
N LYS A 70 18.03 -14.62 -24.18
CA LYS A 70 18.46 -15.93 -23.67
C LYS A 70 19.97 -15.91 -23.46
N LYS A 71 20.45 -15.76 -22.22
CA LYS A 71 21.86 -16.01 -21.88
C LYS A 71 22.09 -17.50 -21.66
N ARG A 72 22.74 -18.13 -22.66
CA ARG A 72 23.29 -19.49 -22.61
C ARG A 72 24.29 -19.61 -21.45
N ARG A 73 24.03 -20.52 -20.51
CA ARG A 73 24.95 -20.89 -19.43
C ARG A 73 26.03 -21.82 -20.01
N ASN A 74 27.27 -21.33 -20.13
CA ASN A 74 28.40 -22.14 -20.56
C ASN A 74 29.07 -22.76 -19.31
N LYS A 75 29.02 -24.08 -19.19
CA LYS A 75 29.83 -24.86 -18.23
C LYS A 75 31.30 -24.75 -18.68
N ARG A 76 32.19 -24.25 -17.81
CA ARG A 76 33.63 -24.46 -17.99
C ARG A 76 34.27 -24.91 -16.69
N ASN A 77 35.16 -25.86 -16.87
CA ASN A 77 35.72 -26.80 -15.92
C ASN A 77 36.79 -26.17 -15.03
N GLN A 78 37.04 -26.86 -13.92
CA GLN A 78 37.98 -26.61 -12.84
C GLN A 78 39.43 -26.41 -13.32
N ASN A 79 40.19 -25.57 -12.60
CA ASN A 79 41.46 -26.00 -12.02
C ASN A 79 41.97 -25.06 -10.90
N SER A 80 42.63 -25.71 -9.96
CA SER A 80 43.19 -25.35 -8.65
C SER A 80 44.35 -24.37 -8.62
N SER A 81 44.56 -23.68 -7.48
CA SER A 81 45.83 -23.44 -6.74
C SER A 81 45.55 -22.57 -5.46
N PRO A 82 46.50 -22.39 -4.50
CA PRO A 82 46.61 -23.18 -3.28
C PRO A 82 46.15 -22.41 -2.01
N GLN A 83 45.83 -23.18 -1.00
CA GLN A 83 45.10 -22.81 0.22
C GLN A 83 46.07 -22.30 1.31
N TRP A 84 45.88 -21.05 1.78
CA TRP A 84 46.43 -20.57 3.05
C TRP A 84 45.28 -20.39 4.03
N SER A 85 45.09 -21.34 4.95
CA SER A 85 43.98 -21.33 5.90
C SER A 85 44.39 -20.68 7.21
N SER A 86 43.98 -19.42 7.41
CA SER A 86 43.80 -18.86 8.75
C SER A 86 42.53 -19.47 9.37
N PRO A 87 42.51 -19.79 10.68
CA PRO A 87 41.31 -20.33 11.33
C PRO A 87 40.17 -19.31 11.26
N PRO A 88 38.95 -19.72 10.86
CA PRO A 88 37.81 -18.82 10.81
C PRO A 88 37.44 -18.38 12.24
N ILE A 89 37.42 -17.08 12.47
CA ILE A 89 36.78 -16.49 13.65
C ILE A 89 35.29 -16.82 13.52
N MET A 90 34.80 -17.73 14.35
CA MET A 90 33.37 -18.01 14.44
C MET A 90 32.69 -16.83 15.13
N VAL A 91 32.26 -15.85 14.34
CA VAL A 91 31.31 -14.85 14.81
C VAL A 91 29.94 -15.52 14.71
N GLU A 92 29.36 -15.90 15.84
CA GLU A 92 27.96 -16.33 15.85
C GLU A 92 27.07 -15.22 15.27
N PRO A 93 26.08 -15.56 14.43
CA PRO A 93 25.14 -14.56 13.95
C PRO A 93 24.45 -13.93 15.15
N ILE A 94 24.62 -12.62 15.32
CA ILE A 94 23.91 -11.87 16.36
C ILE A 94 22.41 -12.11 16.10
N PRO A 95 21.65 -12.65 17.07
CA PRO A 95 20.21 -12.82 16.89
C PRO A 95 19.61 -11.45 16.58
N PRO A 96 18.63 -11.34 15.66
CA PRO A 96 18.03 -10.05 15.33
C PRO A 96 17.46 -9.45 16.61
N THR A 97 18.13 -8.42 17.14
CA THR A 97 17.62 -7.64 18.25
C THR A 97 16.25 -7.12 17.83
N PRO A 98 15.17 -7.34 18.61
CA PRO A 98 13.88 -6.76 18.30
C PRO A 98 14.06 -5.24 18.33
N GLN A 99 14.22 -4.64 17.16
CA GLN A 99 14.26 -3.21 17.02
C GLN A 99 12.84 -2.74 17.33
N THR A 100 12.65 -2.13 18.50
CA THR A 100 11.41 -1.41 18.81
C THR A 100 11.37 -0.20 17.87
N THR A 101 10.87 -0.43 16.67
CA THR A 101 10.68 0.61 15.68
C THR A 101 9.57 1.52 16.18
N ASN A 102 9.88 2.79 16.45
CA ASN A 102 8.91 3.78 16.93
C ASN A 102 8.01 4.30 15.80
N PHE A 103 7.59 3.41 14.89
CA PHE A 103 6.69 3.71 13.79
C PHE A 103 5.76 2.53 13.50
N SER A 104 4.56 2.84 13.01
CA SER A 104 3.62 1.88 12.44
C SER A 104 3.78 1.84 10.92
N PRO A 105 3.69 0.65 10.28
CA PRO A 105 3.80 0.52 8.84
C PRO A 105 2.78 1.36 8.08
N PHE A 106 3.22 1.98 6.99
CA PHE A 106 2.37 2.70 6.05
C PHE A 106 2.84 2.52 4.60
N MET A 107 1.97 2.88 3.65
CA MET A 107 2.26 2.79 2.22
C MET A 107 2.50 4.19 1.64
N ILE A 108 3.56 4.35 0.86
CA ILE A 108 3.78 5.53 0.01
C ILE A 108 3.53 5.13 -1.44
N LEU A 109 2.53 5.75 -2.08
CA LEU A 109 2.20 5.53 -3.48
C LEU A 109 2.74 6.68 -4.33
N LEU A 110 3.80 6.39 -5.10
CA LEU A 110 4.43 7.38 -5.97
C LEU A 110 3.66 7.51 -7.28
N ILE A 111 3.46 8.73 -7.74
CA ILE A 111 2.70 9.05 -8.96
C ILE A 111 3.54 10.00 -9.82
N GLY A 112 3.70 9.69 -11.09
CA GLY A 112 4.40 10.58 -12.02
C GLY A 112 4.99 9.85 -13.22
N LEU A 113 5.36 10.60 -14.25
CA LEU A 113 5.92 10.07 -15.49
C LEU A 113 7.28 9.38 -15.29
N PRO A 114 7.69 8.45 -16.18
CA PRO A 114 9.08 7.99 -16.21
C PRO A 114 10.02 9.20 -16.33
N GLY A 115 11.10 9.22 -15.54
CA GLY A 115 12.02 10.36 -15.50
C GLY A 115 11.60 11.51 -14.55
N SER A 116 10.45 11.41 -13.87
CA SER A 116 10.01 12.43 -12.92
C SER A 116 10.82 12.46 -11.61
N GLY A 117 11.54 11.39 -11.27
CA GLY A 117 12.36 11.30 -10.05
C GLY A 117 11.83 10.36 -8.96
N LYS A 118 10.76 9.60 -9.21
CA LYS A 118 10.20 8.63 -8.24
C LYS A 118 11.26 7.69 -7.64
N SER A 119 12.08 7.06 -8.49
CA SER A 119 13.15 6.16 -8.02
C SER A 119 14.21 6.87 -7.20
N THR A 120 14.52 8.13 -7.53
CA THR A 120 15.43 8.96 -6.74
C THR A 120 14.85 9.18 -5.35
N PHE A 121 13.59 9.61 -5.27
CA PHE A 121 12.89 9.79 -4.00
C PHE A 121 12.85 8.50 -3.16
N SER A 122 12.48 7.36 -3.75
CA SER A 122 12.42 6.09 -3.03
C SER A 122 13.78 5.60 -2.55
N ASN A 123 14.82 5.79 -3.36
CA ASN A 123 16.18 5.40 -2.97
C ASN A 123 16.67 6.26 -1.81
N LEU A 124 16.42 7.57 -1.81
CA LEU A 124 16.79 8.45 -0.70
C LEU A 124 16.16 7.99 0.63
N LEU A 125 14.88 7.60 0.63
CA LEU A 125 14.24 7.07 1.83
C LEU A 125 14.84 5.72 2.29
N VAL A 126 15.06 4.79 1.36
CA VAL A 126 15.62 3.46 1.68
C VAL A 126 17.07 3.57 2.14
N GLU A 127 17.87 4.44 1.53
CA GLU A 127 19.26 4.69 1.93
C GLU A 127 19.34 5.35 3.31
N ALA A 128 18.44 6.29 3.60
CA ALA A 128 18.41 6.97 4.90
C ALA A 128 17.92 6.06 6.04
N MET A 129 16.90 5.21 5.80
CA MET A 129 16.37 4.29 6.81
C MET A 129 15.98 2.92 6.22
N PRO A 130 16.96 2.04 5.94
CA PRO A 130 16.72 0.74 5.29
C PRO A 130 15.96 -0.26 6.18
N TYR A 131 15.97 -0.04 7.49
CA TYR A 131 15.16 -0.79 8.45
C TYR A 131 13.69 -0.38 8.45
N LYS A 132 13.37 0.83 7.97
CA LYS A 132 12.01 1.40 7.96
C LYS A 132 11.35 1.29 6.60
N PHE A 133 12.07 1.49 5.51
CA PHE A 133 11.48 1.56 4.17
C PHE A 133 11.89 0.38 3.29
N ALA A 134 10.93 -0.15 2.54
CA ALA A 134 11.14 -1.11 1.48
C ALA A 134 10.59 -0.58 0.15
N ARG A 135 11.44 -0.48 -0.87
CA ARG A 135 11.03 -0.09 -2.22
C ARG A 135 10.52 -1.31 -2.98
N ILE A 136 9.29 -1.23 -3.48
CA ILE A 136 8.69 -2.25 -4.33
C ILE A 136 8.64 -1.69 -5.76
N ASN A 137 9.49 -2.23 -6.63
CA ASN A 137 9.60 -1.84 -8.03
C ASN A 137 9.25 -3.00 -8.96
N GLN A 138 8.18 -2.86 -9.74
CA GLN A 138 7.77 -3.90 -10.67
C GLN A 138 8.73 -4.09 -11.84
N ASP A 139 9.46 -3.05 -12.28
CA ASP A 139 10.41 -3.21 -13.37
C ASP A 139 11.50 -4.23 -13.00
N GLN A 140 11.80 -4.36 -11.70
CA GLN A 140 12.72 -5.36 -11.16
C GLN A 140 12.04 -6.72 -10.90
N LEU A 141 10.80 -6.72 -10.40
CA LEU A 141 10.09 -7.93 -9.97
C LEU A 141 9.29 -8.62 -11.11
N GLY A 142 9.00 -7.90 -12.19
CA GLY A 142 8.28 -8.36 -13.38
C GLY A 142 6.76 -8.34 -13.24
N THR A 143 6.20 -9.25 -12.43
CA THR A 143 4.75 -9.53 -12.38
C THR A 143 4.06 -8.85 -11.20
N ARG A 144 2.76 -8.53 -11.32
CA ARG A 144 1.93 -8.00 -10.23
C ARG A 144 2.01 -8.82 -8.94
N GLN A 145 1.85 -10.14 -9.08
CA GLN A 145 1.82 -11.07 -7.96
C GLN A 145 3.12 -11.02 -7.15
N LYS A 146 4.27 -10.96 -7.82
CA LYS A 146 5.58 -10.77 -7.16
C LYS A 146 5.68 -9.45 -6.41
N CYS A 147 5.14 -8.36 -6.96
CA CYS A 147 5.11 -7.07 -6.25
C CYS A 147 4.21 -7.12 -5.01
N ILE A 148 3.02 -7.73 -5.13
CA ILE A 148 2.10 -7.91 -3.99
C ILE A 148 2.75 -8.80 -2.93
N LYS A 149 3.43 -9.88 -3.33
CA LYS A 149 4.15 -10.76 -2.43
C LYS A 149 5.25 -10.01 -1.67
N ALA A 150 6.12 -9.30 -2.40
CA ALA A 150 7.21 -8.52 -1.80
C ALA A 150 6.68 -7.41 -0.88
N ALA A 151 5.54 -6.78 -1.23
CA ALA A 151 4.89 -5.81 -0.38
C ALA A 151 4.37 -6.43 0.93
N ASN A 152 3.77 -7.62 0.88
CA ASN A 152 3.34 -8.32 2.09
C ASN A 152 4.53 -8.75 2.96
N GLU A 153 5.56 -9.34 2.36
CA GLU A 153 6.79 -9.74 3.07
C GLU A 153 7.41 -8.54 3.81
N ALA A 154 7.53 -7.38 3.15
CA ALA A 154 8.04 -6.16 3.79
C ALA A 154 7.13 -5.64 4.92
N LEU A 155 5.81 -5.76 4.79
CA LEU A 155 4.87 -5.35 5.83
C LEU A 155 4.87 -6.33 7.01
N ASP A 156 5.13 -7.61 6.78
CA ASP A 156 5.32 -8.62 7.83
C ASP A 156 6.61 -8.36 8.61
N ASP A 157 7.64 -7.84 7.94
CA ASP A 157 8.88 -7.31 8.56
C ASP A 157 8.71 -5.94 9.25
N ASN A 158 7.46 -5.48 9.44
CA ASN A 158 7.11 -4.20 10.04
C ASN A 158 7.72 -2.98 9.33
N LYS A 159 7.91 -3.02 8.00
CA LYS A 159 8.42 -1.90 7.20
C LYS A 159 7.30 -1.11 6.52
N CYS A 160 7.56 0.17 6.27
CA CYS A 160 6.78 0.98 5.35
C CYS A 160 7.17 0.67 3.90
N ILE A 161 6.17 0.54 3.02
CA ILE A 161 6.39 0.19 1.61
C ILE A 161 6.31 1.41 0.71
N ILE A 162 7.21 1.50 -0.26
CA ILE A 162 7.25 2.57 -1.28
C ILE A 162 6.99 1.94 -2.64
N LEU A 163 5.88 2.31 -3.28
CA LEU A 163 5.48 1.81 -4.58
C LEU A 163 6.06 2.71 -5.68
N ASP A 164 7.24 2.34 -6.18
CA ASP A 164 7.93 3.06 -7.26
C ASP A 164 7.49 2.57 -8.63
N ARG A 165 6.23 2.86 -8.97
CA ARG A 165 5.58 2.61 -10.26
C ARG A 165 5.03 3.90 -10.83
N CYS A 166 4.69 3.91 -12.12
CA CYS A 166 4.07 5.09 -12.74
C CYS A 166 2.60 5.30 -12.31
N ASN A 167 1.94 4.28 -11.73
CA ASN A 167 0.59 4.31 -11.13
C ASN A 167 -0.38 5.23 -11.90
N PHE A 168 -0.36 5.12 -13.22
CA PHE A 168 -0.79 6.20 -14.10
C PHE A 168 -2.31 6.20 -14.31
N ASP A 169 -3.01 5.13 -13.96
CA ASP A 169 -4.48 5.09 -13.98
C ASP A 169 -5.05 4.67 -12.60
N SER A 170 -6.35 4.88 -12.41
CA SER A 170 -7.04 4.57 -11.16
C SER A 170 -7.15 3.06 -10.89
N ALA A 171 -7.19 2.22 -11.93
CA ALA A 171 -7.28 0.77 -11.79
C ALA A 171 -5.99 0.15 -11.22
N GLN A 172 -4.83 0.67 -11.61
CA GLN A 172 -3.56 0.29 -11.00
C GLN A 172 -3.49 0.72 -9.53
N ARG A 173 -4.02 1.90 -9.18
CA ARG A 173 -4.05 2.40 -7.80
C ARG A 173 -5.02 1.62 -6.91
N SER A 174 -6.18 1.20 -7.42
CA SER A 174 -7.19 0.45 -6.64
C SER A 174 -6.60 -0.79 -5.98
N THR A 175 -5.78 -1.54 -6.73
CA THR A 175 -5.02 -2.70 -6.24
C THR A 175 -4.29 -2.43 -4.93
N TRP A 176 -3.63 -1.28 -4.84
CA TRP A 176 -2.81 -0.91 -3.70
C TRP A 176 -3.65 -0.39 -2.55
N PHE A 177 -4.74 0.33 -2.83
CA PHE A 177 -5.71 0.69 -1.80
C PHE A 177 -6.36 -0.55 -1.17
N ASP A 178 -6.69 -1.56 -1.96
CA ASP A 178 -7.25 -2.82 -1.45
C ASP A 178 -6.26 -3.57 -0.56
N LEU A 179 -4.98 -3.61 -0.96
CA LEU A 179 -3.91 -4.16 -0.12
C LEU A 179 -3.78 -3.39 1.20
N ALA A 180 -3.72 -2.07 1.14
CA ALA A 180 -3.60 -1.22 2.33
C ALA A 180 -4.79 -1.39 3.28
N LYS A 181 -6.02 -1.47 2.74
CA LYS A 181 -7.24 -1.73 3.50
C LYS A 181 -7.19 -3.10 4.19
N LYS A 182 -6.76 -4.16 3.50
CA LYS A 182 -6.60 -5.51 4.08
C LYS A 182 -5.58 -5.52 5.22
N ARG A 183 -4.47 -4.78 5.05
CA ARG A 183 -3.40 -4.66 6.04
C ARG A 183 -3.67 -3.60 7.12
N LYS A 184 -4.77 -2.85 6.99
CA LYS A 184 -5.18 -1.75 7.89
C LYS A 184 -4.10 -0.68 8.08
N ILE A 185 -3.36 -0.37 7.01
CA ILE A 185 -2.30 0.64 7.01
C ILE A 185 -2.74 1.91 6.28
N PRO A 186 -2.26 3.10 6.69
CA PRO A 186 -2.55 4.33 5.98
C PRO A 186 -1.77 4.39 4.66
N VAL A 187 -2.35 5.09 3.68
CA VAL A 187 -1.72 5.34 2.36
C VAL A 187 -1.41 6.82 2.22
N TYR A 188 -0.18 7.13 1.85
CA TYR A 188 0.28 8.47 1.54
C TYR A 188 0.54 8.57 0.04
N GLY A 189 0.09 9.66 -0.58
CA GLY A 189 0.29 9.91 -2.00
C GLY A 189 1.40 10.93 -2.22
N LEU A 190 2.29 10.67 -3.18
CA LEU A 190 3.30 11.61 -3.62
C LEU A 190 3.32 11.73 -5.14
N ALA A 191 2.84 12.85 -5.66
CA ALA A 191 2.83 13.13 -7.09
C ALA A 191 3.98 14.02 -7.52
N LEU A 192 4.89 13.49 -8.35
CA LEU A 192 5.97 14.22 -8.98
C LEU A 192 5.52 14.73 -10.35
N GLN A 193 4.99 15.95 -10.38
CA GLN A 193 4.46 16.62 -11.57
C GLN A 193 5.57 17.39 -12.30
N VAL A 194 6.57 16.65 -12.76
CA VAL A 194 7.66 17.21 -13.57
C VAL A 194 7.21 17.35 -15.02
N PRO A 195 7.51 18.46 -15.72
CA PRO A 195 7.14 18.64 -17.12
C PRO A 195 7.59 17.48 -18.00
N LYS A 196 6.71 17.03 -18.91
CA LYS A 196 6.96 15.89 -19.81
C LYS A 196 8.27 16.01 -20.58
N LEU A 197 8.58 17.19 -21.10
CA LEU A 197 9.79 17.43 -21.89
C LEU A 197 11.05 17.17 -21.06
N LEU A 198 11.06 17.64 -19.80
CA LEU A 198 12.16 17.40 -18.87
C LEU A 198 12.26 15.93 -18.49
N CYS A 199 11.13 15.23 -18.34
CA CYS A 199 11.10 13.78 -18.12
C CYS A 199 11.75 13.01 -19.29
N ILE A 200 11.44 13.38 -20.54
CA ILE A 200 12.06 12.80 -21.74
C ILE A 200 13.56 13.03 -21.75
N GLN A 201 14.00 14.29 -21.54
CA GLN A 201 15.42 14.65 -21.48
C GLN A 201 16.17 13.83 -20.42
N ARG A 202 15.59 13.73 -19.22
CA ARG A 202 16.14 12.91 -18.12
C ARG A 202 16.21 11.43 -18.47
N CYS A 203 15.22 10.87 -19.17
CA CYS A 203 15.25 9.48 -19.60
C CYS A 203 16.26 9.23 -20.72
N GLN A 204 16.45 10.18 -21.65
CA GLN A 204 17.43 10.08 -22.74
C GLN A 204 18.88 10.18 -22.23
N GLY A 205 19.13 11.01 -21.22
CA GLY A 205 20.46 11.19 -20.63
C GLY A 205 20.93 10.06 -19.71
N ARG A 206 20.08 9.05 -19.43
CA ARG A 206 20.45 7.90 -18.58
C ARG A 206 21.18 6.85 -19.42
N GLY A 207 22.49 6.72 -19.24
CA GLY A 207 23.32 5.70 -19.89
C GLY A 207 23.08 4.26 -19.40
N ASN A 208 22.57 4.10 -18.17
CA ASN A 208 22.25 2.80 -17.54
C ASN A 208 20.87 2.89 -16.87
N HIS A 209 19.80 2.37 -17.49
CA HIS A 209 18.50 2.26 -16.81
C HIS A 209 17.85 0.89 -16.98
N GLU A 210 17.18 0.44 -15.92
CA GLU A 210 16.43 -0.83 -15.81
C GLU A 210 15.18 -0.94 -16.72
N THR A 211 14.74 0.14 -17.39
CA THR A 211 13.36 0.16 -17.94
C THR A 211 13.26 0.66 -19.40
N VAL A 212 14.14 1.55 -19.89
CA VAL A 212 14.02 2.07 -21.27
C VAL A 212 15.39 2.35 -21.85
N ALA A 213 15.68 1.81 -23.04
CA ALA A 213 16.86 2.21 -23.80
C ALA A 213 16.76 3.69 -24.19
N ALA A 214 17.84 4.46 -24.08
CA ALA A 214 17.86 5.91 -24.34
C ALA A 214 17.18 6.32 -25.66
N LYS A 215 17.26 5.47 -26.69
CA LYS A 215 16.62 5.65 -28.01
C LYS A 215 15.08 5.60 -28.00
N ASP A 216 14.49 4.90 -27.05
CA ASP A 216 13.03 4.71 -26.94
C ASP A 216 12.40 5.50 -25.78
N ALA A 217 13.22 6.22 -25.00
CA ALA A 217 12.81 7.06 -23.87
C ALA A 217 11.63 8.00 -24.21
N ALA A 218 11.74 8.73 -25.32
CA ALA A 218 10.69 9.66 -25.75
C ALA A 218 9.38 8.93 -26.09
N LYS A 219 9.45 7.76 -26.72
CA LYS A 219 8.25 6.97 -27.07
C LYS A 219 7.56 6.47 -25.82
N VAL A 220 8.32 5.88 -24.88
CA VAL A 220 7.76 5.34 -23.63
C VAL A 220 7.11 6.43 -22.81
N VAL A 221 7.79 7.57 -22.60
CA VAL A 221 7.21 8.69 -21.84
C VAL A 221 5.94 9.21 -22.52
N ASN A 222 5.91 9.32 -23.85
CA ASN A 222 4.71 9.75 -24.58
C ASN A 222 3.55 8.73 -24.53
N ILE A 223 3.84 7.43 -24.46
CA ILE A 223 2.81 6.40 -24.25
C ILE A 223 2.24 6.53 -22.85
N VAL A 224 3.10 6.53 -21.83
CA VAL A 224 2.65 6.63 -20.43
C VAL A 224 1.91 7.94 -20.18
N ALA A 225 2.37 9.06 -20.75
CA ALA A 225 1.71 10.35 -20.60
C ALA A 225 0.30 10.40 -21.21
N ARG A 226 -0.02 9.57 -22.22
CA ARG A 226 -1.38 9.52 -22.79
C ARG A 226 -2.38 8.84 -21.86
N GLY A 227 -1.93 7.85 -21.09
CA GLY A 227 -2.75 7.18 -20.07
C GLY A 227 -2.64 7.81 -18.69
N PHE A 228 -1.82 8.85 -18.51
CA PHE A 228 -1.52 9.41 -17.19
C PHE A 228 -2.66 10.26 -16.66
N GLN A 229 -3.22 9.80 -15.53
CA GLN A 229 -4.29 10.40 -14.79
C GLN A 229 -3.82 10.60 -13.35
N LEU A 230 -3.75 11.87 -12.94
CA LEU A 230 -3.60 12.21 -11.54
C LEU A 230 -4.82 11.73 -10.75
N PRO A 231 -4.65 11.36 -9.48
CA PRO A 231 -5.78 11.12 -8.59
C PRO A 231 -6.78 12.28 -8.59
N SER A 232 -8.07 11.96 -8.68
CA SER A 232 -9.14 12.95 -8.56
C SER A 232 -9.15 13.55 -7.16
N LYS A 233 -9.81 14.70 -6.96
CA LYS A 233 -9.94 15.31 -5.61
C LYS A 233 -10.60 14.36 -4.62
N GLU A 234 -11.61 13.62 -5.08
CA GLU A 234 -12.29 12.60 -4.28
C GLU A 234 -11.34 11.46 -3.89
N GLU A 235 -10.51 10.99 -4.83
CA GLU A 235 -9.51 9.96 -4.53
C GLU A 235 -8.47 10.47 -3.54
N GLN A 236 -8.01 11.72 -3.70
CA GLN A 236 -7.05 12.39 -2.82
C GLN A 236 -7.58 12.51 -1.37
N GLN A 237 -8.85 12.89 -1.21
CA GLN A 237 -9.46 13.12 0.11
C GLN A 237 -9.98 11.83 0.76
N GLY A 238 -10.43 10.86 -0.04
CA GLY A 238 -11.09 9.66 0.45
C GLY A 238 -10.17 8.45 0.66
N LYS A 239 -9.06 8.35 -0.08
CA LYS A 239 -8.19 7.15 -0.07
C LYS A 239 -6.77 7.39 0.44
N PHE A 240 -6.31 8.63 0.48
CA PHE A 240 -5.01 8.98 1.02
C PHE A 240 -5.16 9.66 2.37
N ARG A 241 -4.31 9.29 3.34
CA ARG A 241 -4.18 10.00 4.61
C ARG A 241 -3.59 11.39 4.41
N SER A 242 -2.64 11.51 3.49
CA SER A 242 -2.10 12.77 3.02
C SER A 242 -1.62 12.61 1.59
N TYR A 243 -1.72 13.69 0.81
CA TYR A 243 -1.35 13.73 -0.60
C TYR A 243 -0.49 14.96 -0.88
N LEU A 244 0.76 14.73 -1.28
CA LEU A 244 1.73 15.77 -1.59
C LEU A 244 1.98 15.86 -3.10
N THR A 245 2.15 17.09 -3.60
CA THR A 245 2.50 17.35 -5.00
C THR A 245 3.82 18.10 -5.08
N LEU A 246 4.77 17.52 -5.81
CA LEU A 246 6.10 18.07 -6.07
C LEU A 246 6.12 18.59 -7.50
N LEU A 247 6.33 19.90 -7.65
CA LEU A 247 6.36 20.56 -8.96
C LEU A 247 7.78 20.65 -9.52
N ASN A 248 8.79 20.59 -8.66
CA ASN A 248 10.20 20.73 -9.01
C ASN A 248 11.09 19.95 -8.04
N SER A 249 12.39 19.92 -8.33
CA SER A 249 13.37 19.17 -7.53
C SER A 249 13.69 19.79 -6.18
N SER A 250 13.47 21.10 -5.97
CA SER A 250 13.75 21.74 -4.67
C SER A 250 12.80 21.28 -3.58
N MET A 251 11.60 20.82 -3.94
CA MET A 251 10.64 20.25 -2.99
C MET A 251 10.95 18.79 -2.61
N LEU A 252 11.98 18.18 -3.21
CA LEU A 252 12.32 16.78 -2.97
C LEU A 252 12.83 16.56 -1.56
N ASP A 253 13.73 17.42 -1.08
CA ASP A 253 14.34 17.29 0.24
C ASP A 253 13.30 17.45 1.35
N ASP A 254 12.40 18.43 1.21
CA ASP A 254 11.27 18.64 2.13
C ASP A 254 10.36 17.41 2.19
N ALA A 255 10.06 16.80 1.03
CA ALA A 255 9.25 15.60 0.97
C ALA A 255 9.98 14.41 1.62
N VAL A 256 11.29 14.25 1.39
CA VAL A 256 12.09 13.22 2.03
C VAL A 256 12.04 13.40 3.55
N ILE A 257 12.34 14.60 4.05
CA ILE A 257 12.30 14.93 5.48
C ILE A 257 10.92 14.65 6.07
N HIS A 258 9.85 15.04 5.37
CA HIS A 258 8.47 14.77 5.78
C HIS A 258 8.24 13.26 6.03
N PHE A 259 8.60 12.41 5.07
CA PHE A 259 8.39 10.97 5.19
C PHE A 259 9.34 10.28 6.16
N LEU A 260 10.59 10.75 6.28
CA LEU A 260 11.52 10.24 7.29
C LEU A 260 10.93 10.42 8.69
N ASN A 261 10.31 11.56 8.98
CA ASN A 261 9.74 11.87 10.30
C ASN A 261 8.36 11.23 10.56
N GLN A 262 7.76 10.56 9.57
CA GLN A 262 6.42 9.99 9.72
C GLN A 262 6.43 8.70 10.58
N SER A 263 5.62 8.64 11.62
CA SER A 263 5.57 7.50 12.56
C SER A 263 4.36 6.57 12.39
N GLY A 264 3.47 6.83 11.43
CA GLY A 264 2.25 6.04 11.21
C GLY A 264 1.06 6.88 10.81
#